data_AF-A0A4T0CF75-F1
#
_entry.id   AF-A0A4T0CF75-F1
#
_cell.length_a   1.000
_cell.length_b   1.000
_cell.length_c   1.000
_cell.angle_alpha   90.00
_cell.angle_beta   90.00
_cell.angle_gamma   90.00
#
_symmetry.space_group_name_H-M   'P 1'
#
loop_
_entity.id
_entity.type
_entity.pdbx_description
1 polymer ?
#
loop_
_entity_poly.entity_id
_entity_poly.type
_entity_poly.pdbx_seq_one_letter_code
_entity_poly.pdbx_strand_id
1 'polypeptide(L)'
;MGPAYPDQRHQELLPKGPGANPNLAAIGGNDNVAVKPLVKHVISKELQLYFERICSAILDETNEEFRISAFASLRTDPGLHQLVPYFVQFVADKVTHNLKSLFVLRQMMQLLAALLENPSLYIAPYVASLIPPVLTCLIGKHLGSISADGPEAHFALRDFSASLLSAIAKQYGQTSGTLKPRIARSCLKDFLDSHKPFGTHYGAILGLRGIAGAAGVRTLILPNLQAYDQVLKQGLADEQKKDQAERVALVLLQSLELLEQHSANMTNGHPEGAELKERLTEAIGEVLGARVYESGRAGLVSVVLDKDMAV
;
A
#
# COMPACT_ATOMS: atom_id res chain seq x y z
N MET A 1 12.09 -63.29 -18.63
CA MET A 1 11.83 -63.35 -17.17
C MET A 1 12.17 -61.99 -16.59
N GLY A 2 11.37 -61.45 -15.67
CA GLY A 2 11.78 -60.34 -14.77
C GLY A 2 12.52 -60.87 -13.54
N PRO A 3 12.68 -60.09 -12.42
CA PRO A 3 12.15 -58.75 -12.07
C PRO A 3 13.32 -57.71 -11.89
N ALA A 4 13.25 -56.53 -11.22
CA ALA A 4 12.23 -55.78 -10.47
C ALA A 4 12.52 -54.25 -10.45
N TYR A 5 11.70 -53.48 -9.70
CA TYR A 5 11.93 -52.10 -9.16
C TYR A 5 11.84 -52.18 -7.60
N PRO A 6 12.28 -51.21 -6.75
CA PRO A 6 12.05 -49.74 -6.78
C PRO A 6 13.31 -48.86 -6.53
N ASP A 7 13.38 -47.60 -7.01
CA ASP A 7 12.91 -46.31 -6.43
C ASP A 7 13.35 -46.00 -4.97
N GLN A 8 14.04 -44.85 -4.80
CA GLN A 8 14.27 -44.21 -3.50
C GLN A 8 14.49 -42.70 -3.65
N ARG A 9 13.39 -41.97 -3.86
CA ARG A 9 13.31 -40.53 -3.53
C ARG A 9 13.22 -40.35 -2.00
N HIS A 10 13.59 -39.17 -1.53
CA HIS A 10 13.36 -38.60 -0.19
C HIS A 10 14.19 -39.12 0.99
N GLN A 11 14.93 -38.17 1.58
CA GLN A 11 15.04 -38.03 3.04
C GLN A 11 15.18 -36.52 3.35
N GLU A 12 14.10 -35.74 3.26
CA GLU A 12 13.19 -35.48 4.40
C GLU A 12 13.93 -35.17 5.72
N LEU A 13 14.42 -33.92 5.83
CA LEU A 13 14.71 -33.29 7.14
C LEU A 13 13.45 -32.58 7.67
N LEU A 14 12.44 -33.38 7.99
CA LEU A 14 11.34 -32.98 8.89
C LEU A 14 11.54 -33.67 10.24
N PRO A 15 11.75 -32.96 11.35
CA PRO A 15 11.74 -33.58 12.67
C PRO A 15 10.29 -33.93 13.05
N LYS A 16 9.88 -35.18 12.79
CA LYS A 16 8.67 -35.76 13.40
C LYS A 16 9.02 -36.43 14.72
N GLY A 17 8.76 -35.72 15.82
CA GLY A 17 8.71 -36.28 17.17
C GLY A 17 7.46 -35.78 17.90
N PRO A 18 6.66 -36.64 18.53
CA PRO A 18 5.52 -36.22 19.36
C PRO A 18 6.07 -35.63 20.67
N GLY A 19 6.44 -34.35 20.63
CA GLY A 19 7.10 -33.65 21.75
C GLY A 19 7.81 -32.35 21.38
N ALA A 20 7.77 -31.91 20.12
CA ALA A 20 8.34 -30.61 19.72
C ALA A 20 7.58 -29.45 20.39
N ASN A 21 8.26 -28.73 21.29
CA ASN A 21 7.68 -27.63 22.06
C ASN A 21 7.20 -26.50 21.14
N PRO A 22 5.91 -26.08 21.19
CA PRO A 22 5.38 -25.05 20.30
C PRO A 22 6.06 -23.68 20.48
N ASN A 23 6.67 -23.44 21.64
CA ASN A 23 7.34 -22.18 21.97
C ASN A 23 8.61 -21.89 21.15
N LEU A 24 9.21 -22.87 20.45
CA LEU A 24 10.35 -22.59 19.57
C LEU A 24 9.96 -21.87 18.27
N ALA A 25 8.69 -21.97 17.83
CA ALA A 25 8.23 -21.26 16.64
C ALA A 25 8.05 -19.75 16.88
N ALA A 26 7.87 -19.32 18.13
CA ALA A 26 7.56 -17.94 18.51
C ALA A 26 8.72 -16.95 18.32
N ILE A 27 9.97 -17.43 18.24
CA ILE A 27 11.17 -16.57 18.10
C ILE A 27 11.40 -16.14 16.63
N GLY A 28 10.77 -16.82 15.66
CA GLY A 28 10.99 -16.59 14.23
C GLY A 28 10.20 -15.42 13.60
N GLY A 29 9.38 -14.68 14.36
CA GLY A 29 8.61 -13.53 13.86
C GLY A 29 7.63 -13.83 12.72
N ASN A 30 7.37 -15.11 12.46
CA ASN A 30 6.57 -15.59 11.34
C ASN A 30 5.20 -16.05 11.84
N ASP A 31 4.42 -15.11 12.38
CA ASP A 31 2.98 -15.25 12.69
C ASP A 31 2.13 -15.36 11.41
N ASN A 32 2.57 -16.20 10.48
CA ASN A 32 1.67 -16.85 9.56
C ASN A 32 0.93 -17.93 10.36
N VAL A 33 -0.13 -17.52 11.07
CA VAL A 33 -1.26 -18.42 11.30
C VAL A 33 -1.77 -18.79 9.92
N ALA A 34 -1.24 -19.89 9.39
CA ALA A 34 -1.69 -20.47 8.14
C ALA A 34 -3.12 -20.95 8.39
N VAL A 35 -4.09 -20.09 8.09
CA VAL A 35 -5.50 -20.42 8.04
C VAL A 35 -5.66 -21.46 6.94
N LYS A 36 -5.46 -22.72 7.33
CA LYS A 36 -5.62 -23.90 6.50
C LYS A 36 -7.05 -23.83 5.94
N PRO A 37 -7.27 -23.66 4.63
CA PRO A 37 -8.60 -23.73 4.05
C PRO A 37 -8.97 -25.22 3.95
N LEU A 38 -9.21 -25.84 5.11
CA LEU A 38 -9.40 -27.29 5.26
C LEU A 38 -10.80 -27.67 5.74
N VAL A 39 -11.77 -26.81 5.47
CA VAL A 39 -13.17 -27.19 5.33
C VAL A 39 -13.66 -26.55 4.04
N LYS A 40 -14.14 -27.35 3.09
CA LYS A 40 -15.08 -26.85 2.09
C LYS A 40 -16.35 -26.51 2.86
N HIS A 41 -16.45 -25.27 3.38
CA HIS A 41 -17.72 -24.80 3.91
C HIS A 41 -18.75 -25.00 2.79
N VAL A 42 -19.80 -25.75 3.10
CA VAL A 42 -20.86 -26.05 2.14
C VAL A 42 -21.70 -24.79 2.01
N ILE A 43 -21.16 -23.80 1.28
CA ILE A 43 -21.88 -22.61 0.86
C ILE A 43 -23.13 -23.12 0.15
N SER A 44 -24.31 -22.59 0.49
CA SER A 44 -25.55 -22.99 -0.20
C SER A 44 -25.46 -22.67 -1.69
N LYS A 45 -26.23 -23.38 -2.51
CA LYS A 45 -26.27 -23.12 -3.96
C LYS A 45 -26.67 -21.66 -4.27
N GLU A 46 -27.47 -21.05 -3.40
CA GLU A 46 -27.88 -19.65 -3.50
C GLU A 46 -26.73 -18.68 -3.22
N LEU A 47 -25.96 -18.90 -2.14
CA LEU A 47 -24.79 -18.06 -1.85
C LEU A 47 -23.67 -18.24 -2.90
N GLN A 48 -23.53 -19.42 -3.50
CA GLN A 48 -22.63 -19.63 -4.65
C GLN A 48 -23.08 -18.81 -5.86
N LEU A 49 -24.36 -18.91 -6.23
CA LEU A 49 -24.94 -18.14 -7.34
C LEU A 49 -24.89 -16.62 -7.08
N TYR A 50 -25.05 -16.18 -5.83
CA TYR A 50 -24.86 -14.78 -5.43
C TYR A 50 -23.41 -14.34 -5.65
N PHE A 51 -22.42 -15.11 -5.17
CA PHE A 51 -21.00 -14.83 -5.39
C PHE A 51 -20.66 -14.72 -6.88
N GLU A 52 -21.10 -15.68 -7.69
CA GLU A 52 -20.88 -15.67 -9.16
C GLU A 52 -21.51 -14.43 -9.82
N ARG A 53 -22.75 -14.08 -9.46
CA ARG A 53 -23.45 -12.89 -9.98
C ARG A 53 -22.73 -11.60 -9.61
N ILE A 54 -22.30 -11.45 -8.36
CA ILE A 54 -21.54 -10.28 -7.90
C ILE A 54 -20.20 -10.18 -8.63
N CYS A 55 -19.44 -11.27 -8.72
CA CYS A 55 -18.15 -11.30 -9.42
C CYS A 55 -18.28 -11.01 -10.91
N SER A 56 -19.36 -11.48 -11.56
CA SER A 56 -19.67 -11.16 -12.96
C SER A 56 -20.05 -9.68 -13.13
N ALA A 57 -21.00 -9.18 -12.33
CA ALA A 57 -21.47 -7.80 -12.39
C ALA A 57 -20.37 -6.77 -12.13
N ILE A 58 -19.48 -7.02 -11.16
CA ILE A 58 -18.36 -6.13 -10.83
C ILE A 58 -17.34 -6.02 -11.97
N LEU A 59 -17.18 -7.09 -12.76
CA LEU A 59 -16.23 -7.19 -13.87
C LEU A 59 -16.84 -6.87 -15.24
N ASP A 60 -18.14 -6.59 -15.33
CA ASP A 60 -18.79 -6.11 -16.55
C ASP A 60 -18.38 -4.66 -16.82
N GLU A 61 -17.52 -4.44 -17.83
CA GLU A 61 -17.11 -3.10 -18.27
C GLU A 61 -18.26 -2.31 -18.91
N THR A 62 -19.26 -2.99 -19.49
CA THR A 62 -20.34 -2.37 -20.27
C THR A 62 -21.47 -1.83 -19.41
N ASN A 63 -21.78 -2.48 -18.28
CA ASN A 63 -22.95 -2.14 -17.45
C ASN A 63 -22.55 -1.52 -16.10
N GLU A 64 -22.61 -0.18 -16.02
CA GLU A 64 -22.30 0.55 -14.79
C GLU A 64 -23.34 0.36 -13.68
N GLU A 65 -24.63 0.29 -14.02
CA GLU A 65 -25.71 0.13 -13.05
C GLU A 65 -25.59 -1.20 -12.30
N PHE A 66 -25.18 -2.28 -12.99
CA PHE A 66 -24.92 -3.58 -12.39
C PHE A 66 -23.71 -3.54 -11.44
N ARG A 67 -22.63 -2.83 -11.80
CA ARG A 67 -21.47 -2.61 -10.90
C ARG A 67 -21.89 -1.87 -9.63
N ILE A 68 -22.59 -0.75 -9.77
CA ILE A 68 -23.07 0.06 -8.65
C ILE A 68 -23.97 -0.76 -7.74
N SER A 69 -24.93 -1.49 -8.32
CA SER A 69 -25.86 -2.36 -7.57
C SER A 69 -25.14 -3.48 -6.82
N ALA A 70 -24.14 -4.12 -7.45
CA ALA A 70 -23.33 -5.15 -6.80
C ALA A 70 -22.55 -4.61 -5.59
N PHE A 71 -21.90 -3.45 -5.72
CA PHE A 71 -21.21 -2.82 -4.59
C PHE A 71 -22.18 -2.32 -3.50
N ALA A 72 -23.38 -1.84 -3.84
CA ALA A 72 -24.40 -1.47 -2.86
C ALA A 72 -24.87 -2.69 -2.05
N SER A 73 -25.08 -3.83 -2.71
CA SER A 73 -25.42 -5.11 -2.06
C SER A 73 -24.32 -5.54 -1.07
N LEU A 74 -23.05 -5.50 -1.50
CA LEU A 74 -21.90 -5.86 -0.67
C LEU A 74 -21.74 -5.02 0.61
N ARG A 75 -22.12 -3.73 0.57
CA ARG A 75 -22.07 -2.81 1.72
C ARG A 75 -23.15 -3.04 2.77
N THR A 76 -24.28 -3.64 2.37
CA THR A 76 -25.51 -3.62 3.17
C THR A 76 -26.01 -4.98 3.59
N ASP A 77 -25.72 -6.04 2.82
CA ASP A 77 -26.20 -7.39 3.10
C ASP A 77 -25.46 -8.03 4.31
N PRO A 78 -26.17 -8.42 5.39
CA PRO A 78 -25.57 -9.08 6.55
C PRO A 78 -25.29 -10.58 6.32
N GLY A 79 -25.89 -11.21 5.30
CA GLY A 79 -25.75 -12.65 5.03
C GLY A 79 -24.38 -13.07 4.47
N LEU A 80 -23.52 -12.12 4.15
CA LEU A 80 -22.29 -12.33 3.36
C LEU A 80 -21.10 -12.89 4.15
N HIS A 81 -21.21 -13.08 5.47
CA HIS A 81 -20.07 -13.46 6.31
C HIS A 81 -19.35 -14.74 5.82
N GLN A 82 -20.11 -15.73 5.33
CA GLN A 82 -19.54 -16.98 4.79
C GLN A 82 -18.79 -16.79 3.45
N LEU A 83 -19.06 -15.71 2.72
CA LEU A 83 -18.44 -15.39 1.43
C LEU A 83 -17.17 -14.53 1.57
N VAL A 84 -16.94 -13.88 2.72
CA VAL A 84 -15.76 -13.03 2.95
C VAL A 84 -14.44 -13.73 2.60
N PRO A 85 -14.15 -14.99 3.00
CA PRO A 85 -12.91 -15.68 2.61
C PRO A 85 -12.75 -15.80 1.08
N TYR A 86 -13.86 -16.02 0.38
CA TYR A 86 -13.90 -16.24 -1.06
C TYR A 86 -13.71 -14.92 -1.83
N PHE A 87 -14.28 -13.82 -1.35
CA PHE A 87 -14.00 -12.49 -1.91
C PHE A 87 -12.54 -12.05 -1.66
N VAL A 88 -11.98 -12.31 -0.47
CA VAL A 88 -10.56 -12.04 -0.16
C VAL A 88 -9.63 -12.80 -1.10
N GLN A 89 -9.89 -14.11 -1.29
CA GLN A 89 -9.14 -14.95 -2.23
C GLN A 89 -9.30 -14.47 -3.68
N PHE A 90 -10.53 -14.20 -4.11
CA PHE A 90 -10.83 -13.69 -5.45
C PHE A 90 -10.10 -12.37 -5.76
N VAL A 91 -10.05 -11.44 -4.80
CA VAL A 91 -9.27 -10.20 -4.95
C VAL A 91 -7.78 -10.49 -5.08
N ALA A 92 -7.21 -11.36 -4.25
CA ALA A 92 -5.80 -11.73 -4.33
C ALA A 92 -5.46 -12.37 -5.70
N ASP A 93 -6.29 -13.29 -6.18
CA ASP A 93 -6.11 -13.97 -7.46
C ASP A 93 -6.28 -12.99 -8.65
N LYS A 94 -7.30 -12.14 -8.64
CA LYS A 94 -7.50 -11.14 -9.71
C LYS A 94 -6.40 -10.08 -9.74
N VAL A 95 -5.97 -9.56 -8.59
CA VAL A 95 -4.88 -8.58 -8.55
C VAL A 95 -3.58 -9.17 -9.08
N THR A 96 -3.25 -10.42 -8.72
CA THR A 96 -2.01 -11.07 -9.16
C THR A 96 -2.01 -11.44 -10.65
N HIS A 97 -3.14 -11.87 -11.21
CA HIS A 97 -3.23 -12.32 -12.61
C HIS A 97 -3.60 -11.22 -13.61
N ASN A 98 -4.20 -10.10 -13.17
CA ASN A 98 -4.71 -9.03 -14.04
C ASN A 98 -3.98 -7.67 -13.87
N LEU A 99 -2.71 -7.67 -13.46
CA LEU A 99 -1.90 -6.43 -13.26
C LEU A 99 -1.91 -5.43 -14.43
N LYS A 100 -2.16 -5.90 -15.66
CA LYS A 100 -2.23 -5.06 -16.88
C LYS A 100 -3.57 -4.37 -17.11
N SER A 101 -4.63 -4.68 -16.37
CA SER A 101 -5.95 -4.05 -16.51
C SER A 101 -6.24 -3.14 -15.32
N LEU A 102 -6.15 -1.81 -15.53
CA LEU A 102 -6.49 -0.85 -14.48
C LEU A 102 -7.96 -0.96 -14.05
N PHE A 103 -8.86 -1.31 -14.98
CA PHE A 103 -10.26 -1.59 -14.67
C PHE A 103 -10.35 -2.70 -13.60
N VAL A 104 -9.86 -3.91 -13.88
CA VAL A 104 -9.95 -5.04 -12.93
C VAL A 104 -9.33 -4.69 -11.58
N LEU A 105 -8.16 -4.06 -11.55
CA LEU A 105 -7.51 -3.65 -10.30
C LEU A 105 -8.36 -2.65 -9.50
N ARG A 106 -8.94 -1.63 -10.16
CA ARG A 106 -9.86 -0.67 -9.53
C ARG A 106 -11.10 -1.37 -8.96
N GLN A 107 -11.69 -2.29 -9.72
CA GLN A 107 -12.84 -3.07 -9.29
C GLN A 107 -12.53 -3.93 -8.06
N MET A 108 -11.33 -4.53 -7.98
CA MET A 108 -10.92 -5.29 -6.80
C MET A 108 -10.69 -4.42 -5.56
N MET A 109 -10.13 -3.22 -5.73
CA MET A 109 -10.02 -2.27 -4.61
C MET A 109 -11.40 -1.76 -4.15
N GLN A 110 -12.35 -1.53 -5.07
CA GLN A 110 -13.72 -1.15 -4.74
C GLN A 110 -14.48 -2.27 -4.02
N LEU A 111 -14.25 -3.53 -4.41
CA LEU A 111 -14.78 -4.71 -3.71
C LEU A 111 -14.27 -4.77 -2.26
N LEU A 112 -12.98 -4.52 -2.03
CA LEU A 112 -12.45 -4.45 -0.66
C LEU A 112 -13.01 -3.28 0.15
N ALA A 113 -13.14 -2.10 -0.45
CA ALA A 113 -13.76 -0.94 0.21
C ALA A 113 -15.21 -1.24 0.61
N ALA A 114 -16.02 -1.80 -0.29
CA ALA A 114 -17.42 -2.16 -0.02
C ALA A 114 -17.56 -3.20 1.11
N LEU A 115 -16.63 -4.17 1.21
CA LEU A 115 -16.61 -5.16 2.30
C LEU A 115 -16.20 -4.56 3.65
N LEU A 116 -15.30 -3.56 3.66
CA LEU A 116 -14.86 -2.85 4.86
C LEU A 116 -15.89 -1.83 5.36
N GLU A 117 -16.68 -1.27 4.45
CA GLU A 117 -17.80 -0.35 4.76
C GLU A 117 -19.02 -1.07 5.34
N ASN A 118 -19.14 -2.40 5.20
CA ASN A 118 -20.28 -3.17 5.72
C ASN A 118 -20.16 -3.42 7.24
N PRO A 119 -21.01 -2.80 8.09
CA PRO A 119 -20.91 -2.93 9.54
C PRO A 119 -21.28 -4.31 10.08
N SER A 120 -21.94 -5.16 9.25
CA SER A 120 -22.35 -6.50 9.62
C SER A 120 -21.22 -7.54 9.46
N LEU A 121 -20.09 -7.17 8.84
CA LEU A 121 -19.02 -8.11 8.51
C LEU A 121 -17.83 -7.98 9.47
N TYR A 122 -17.51 -9.07 10.17
CA TYR A 122 -16.29 -9.16 10.96
C TYR A 122 -15.07 -9.44 10.07
N ILE A 123 -14.52 -8.38 9.46
CA ILE A 123 -13.37 -8.45 8.53
C ILE A 123 -12.02 -8.64 9.25
N ALA A 124 -11.91 -8.34 10.55
CA ALA A 124 -10.65 -8.33 11.30
C ALA A 124 -9.73 -9.57 11.10
N PRO A 125 -10.22 -10.83 11.05
CA PRO A 125 -9.39 -12.00 10.82
C PRO A 125 -8.70 -12.04 9.45
N TYR A 126 -9.26 -11.35 8.46
CA TYR A 126 -8.79 -11.35 7.07
C TYR A 126 -7.86 -10.17 6.75
N VAL A 127 -7.73 -9.19 7.63
CA VAL A 127 -6.95 -7.96 7.40
C VAL A 127 -5.52 -8.26 6.94
N ALA A 128 -4.83 -9.22 7.56
CA ALA A 128 -3.48 -9.62 7.18
C ALA A 128 -3.38 -10.14 5.72
N SER A 129 -4.46 -10.73 5.19
CA SER A 129 -4.59 -11.21 3.81
C SER A 129 -5.06 -10.13 2.84
N LEU A 130 -5.68 -9.05 3.33
CA LEU A 130 -6.06 -7.89 2.52
C LEU A 130 -4.87 -6.98 2.18
N ILE A 131 -3.85 -6.91 3.05
CA ILE A 131 -2.71 -6.03 2.84
C ILE A 131 -1.90 -6.33 1.57
N PRO A 132 -1.54 -7.59 1.22
CA PRO A 132 -0.76 -7.88 0.02
C PRO A 132 -1.37 -7.42 -1.33
N PRO A 133 -2.66 -7.66 -1.65
CA PRO A 133 -3.24 -7.15 -2.89
C PRO A 133 -3.33 -5.61 -2.91
N VAL A 134 -3.68 -4.97 -1.79
CA VAL A 134 -3.71 -3.49 -1.70
C VAL A 134 -2.32 -2.90 -1.89
N LEU A 135 -1.28 -3.49 -1.28
CA LEU A 135 0.11 -3.09 -1.52
C LEU A 135 0.53 -3.31 -2.97
N THR A 136 0.07 -4.37 -3.62
CA THR A 136 0.37 -4.62 -5.04
C THR A 136 -0.20 -3.51 -5.93
N CYS A 137 -1.44 -3.08 -5.68
CA CYS A 137 -2.06 -1.96 -6.39
C CYS A 137 -1.45 -0.59 -6.03
N LEU A 138 -0.77 -0.46 -4.87
CA LEU A 138 -0.11 0.77 -4.44
C LEU A 138 1.34 0.90 -4.95
N ILE A 139 2.21 -0.07 -4.66
CA ILE A 139 3.66 -0.01 -4.96
C ILE A 139 4.08 -0.88 -6.16
N GLY A 140 3.14 -1.53 -6.86
CA GLY A 140 3.42 -2.33 -8.05
C GLY A 140 4.20 -1.56 -9.13
N LYS A 141 5.25 -2.20 -9.67
CA LYS A 141 6.14 -1.62 -10.70
C LYS A 141 5.44 -1.33 -12.02
N HIS A 142 4.59 -2.27 -12.46
CA HIS A 142 3.89 -2.23 -13.74
C HIS A 142 2.41 -2.49 -13.47
N LEU A 143 1.61 -1.43 -13.54
CA LEU A 143 0.17 -1.45 -13.33
C LEU A 143 -0.49 -0.82 -14.55
N GLY A 144 -1.48 -1.50 -15.12
CA GLY A 144 -2.10 -1.09 -16.38
C GLY A 144 -1.27 -1.42 -17.62
N SER A 145 -1.70 -0.88 -18.77
CA SER A 145 -0.96 -0.91 -20.02
C SER A 145 -0.75 0.52 -20.52
N ILE A 146 0.51 0.96 -20.55
CA ILE A 146 0.89 2.32 -20.99
C ILE A 146 0.32 2.65 -22.39
N SER A 147 0.18 1.64 -23.26
CA SER A 147 -0.36 1.80 -24.62
C SER A 147 -1.88 1.98 -24.70
N ALA A 148 -2.63 1.64 -23.65
CA ALA A 148 -4.09 1.68 -23.63
C ALA A 148 -4.62 2.72 -22.64
N ASP A 149 -4.02 2.78 -21.45
CA ASP A 149 -4.44 3.68 -20.37
C ASP A 149 -3.63 5.00 -20.35
N GLY A 150 -2.50 5.06 -21.07
CA GLY A 150 -1.49 6.12 -20.94
C GLY A 150 -0.55 5.92 -19.74
N PRO A 151 0.55 6.71 -19.64
CA PRO A 151 1.57 6.54 -18.61
C PRO A 151 1.11 6.98 -17.20
N GLU A 152 0.03 7.75 -17.10
CA GLU A 152 -0.39 8.36 -15.82
C GLU A 152 -1.57 7.67 -15.14
N ALA A 153 -2.46 6.99 -15.87
CA ALA A 153 -3.75 6.52 -15.35
C ALA A 153 -3.64 5.63 -14.10
N HIS A 154 -2.51 4.94 -13.93
CA HIS A 154 -2.22 4.16 -12.73
C HIS A 154 -2.08 4.98 -11.43
N PHE A 155 -1.92 6.31 -11.48
CA PHE A 155 -1.82 7.14 -10.28
C PHE A 155 -3.14 7.16 -9.50
N ALA A 156 -4.28 7.30 -10.18
CA ALA A 156 -5.60 7.27 -9.55
C ALA A 156 -5.89 5.93 -8.82
N LEU A 157 -5.39 4.81 -9.35
CA LEU A 157 -5.44 3.51 -8.67
C LEU A 157 -4.59 3.52 -7.38
N ARG A 158 -3.40 4.14 -7.42
CA ARG A 158 -2.51 4.26 -6.26
C ARG A 158 -3.11 5.18 -5.18
N ASP A 159 -3.72 6.30 -5.56
CA ASP A 159 -4.42 7.21 -4.63
C ASP A 159 -5.54 6.49 -3.88
N PHE A 160 -6.36 5.73 -4.61
CA PHE A 160 -7.44 4.94 -4.03
C PHE A 160 -6.91 3.81 -3.15
N SER A 161 -5.85 3.10 -3.60
CA SER A 161 -5.20 2.04 -2.82
C SER A 161 -4.55 2.57 -1.54
N ALA A 162 -3.94 3.76 -1.57
CA ALA A 162 -3.37 4.42 -0.40
C ALA A 162 -4.44 4.84 0.61
N SER A 163 -5.56 5.38 0.11
CA SER A 163 -6.72 5.76 0.93
C SER A 163 -7.32 4.56 1.64
N LEU A 164 -7.51 3.46 0.92
CA LEU A 164 -7.97 2.17 1.45
C LEU A 164 -7.00 1.60 2.49
N LEU A 165 -5.69 1.62 2.20
CA LEU A 165 -4.64 1.16 3.10
C LEU A 165 -4.57 2.00 4.39
N SER A 166 -4.76 3.31 4.29
CA SER A 166 -4.86 4.21 5.45
C SER A 166 -6.10 3.92 6.29
N ALA A 167 -7.25 3.67 5.67
CA ALA A 167 -8.48 3.28 6.38
C ALA A 167 -8.28 1.98 7.17
N ILE A 168 -7.75 0.93 6.54
CA ILE A 168 -7.42 -0.35 7.19
C ILE A 168 -6.43 -0.14 8.34
N ALA A 169 -5.36 0.64 8.12
CA ALA A 169 -4.34 0.90 9.14
C ALA A 169 -4.84 1.74 10.33
N LYS A 170 -5.82 2.64 10.11
CA LYS A 170 -6.50 3.40 11.17
C LYS A 170 -7.45 2.51 11.98
N GLN A 171 -8.27 1.71 11.31
CA GLN A 171 -9.31 0.88 11.93
C GLN A 171 -8.74 -0.32 12.70
N TYR A 172 -7.75 -1.02 12.13
CA TYR A 172 -7.22 -2.29 12.69
C TYR A 172 -5.81 -2.18 13.27
N GLY A 173 -5.10 -1.07 13.03
CA GLY A 173 -3.70 -0.90 13.45
C GLY A 173 -3.50 -0.67 14.96
N GLN A 174 -4.56 -0.52 15.75
CA GLN A 174 -4.48 -0.56 17.23
C GLN A 174 -4.57 -2.00 17.74
N THR A 175 -5.41 -2.84 17.12
CA THR A 175 -5.58 -4.26 17.48
C THR A 175 -4.42 -5.12 16.98
N SER A 176 -3.69 -4.67 15.96
CA SER A 176 -2.53 -5.38 15.38
C SER A 176 -1.28 -4.50 15.37
N GLY A 177 -0.45 -4.63 16.42
CA GLY A 177 0.81 -3.89 16.55
C GLY A 177 1.84 -4.17 15.45
N THR A 178 1.73 -5.30 14.74
CA THR A 178 2.62 -5.66 13.62
C THR A 178 2.15 -5.12 12.27
N LEU A 179 0.90 -4.68 12.15
CA LEU A 179 0.30 -4.22 10.90
C LEU A 179 1.01 -2.97 10.35
N LYS A 180 1.03 -1.87 11.11
CA LYS A 180 1.66 -0.62 10.68
C LYS A 180 3.16 -0.79 10.38
N PRO A 181 3.98 -1.43 11.24
CA PRO A 181 5.39 -1.67 10.93
C PRO A 181 5.64 -2.54 9.70
N ARG A 182 4.82 -3.57 9.45
CA ARG A 182 4.94 -4.42 8.26
C ARG A 182 4.71 -3.63 6.98
N ILE A 183 3.67 -2.81 6.94
CA ILE A 183 3.35 -2.00 5.76
C ILE A 183 4.39 -0.88 5.58
N ALA A 184 4.77 -0.19 6.65
CA ALA A 184 5.80 0.85 6.61
C ALA A 184 7.14 0.31 6.09
N ARG A 185 7.54 -0.90 6.51
CA ARG A 185 8.75 -1.57 5.99
C ARG A 185 8.66 -1.88 4.48
N SER A 186 7.51 -2.33 4.00
CA SER A 186 7.29 -2.56 2.56
C SER A 186 7.37 -1.27 1.74
N CYS A 187 6.73 -0.19 2.19
CA CYS A 187 6.79 1.10 1.51
C CYS A 187 8.19 1.73 1.59
N LEU A 188 8.84 1.72 2.77
CA LEU A 188 10.18 2.27 2.93
C LEU A 188 11.22 1.57 2.05
N LYS A 189 11.17 0.22 1.97
CA LYS A 189 12.04 -0.55 1.06
C LYS A 189 11.92 -0.08 -0.38
N ASP A 190 10.69 0.16 -0.84
CA ASP A 190 10.41 0.54 -2.22
C ASP A 190 10.64 2.02 -2.50
N PHE A 191 10.60 2.90 -1.49
CA PHE A 191 10.98 4.31 -1.56
C PHE A 191 12.51 4.50 -1.65
N LEU A 192 13.28 3.69 -0.92
CA LEU A 192 14.75 3.77 -0.88
C LEU A 192 15.47 3.07 -2.06
N ASP A 193 14.74 2.30 -2.89
CA ASP A 193 15.29 1.65 -4.08
C ASP A 193 15.20 2.60 -5.30
N SER A 194 16.31 3.24 -5.62
CA SER A 194 16.45 4.19 -6.73
C SER A 194 16.21 3.59 -8.12
N HIS A 195 16.19 2.25 -8.25
CA HIS A 195 15.89 1.56 -9.51
C HIS A 195 14.39 1.28 -9.71
N LYS A 196 13.51 1.66 -8.76
CA LYS A 196 12.06 1.59 -8.96
C LYS A 196 11.55 2.76 -9.83
N PRO A 197 10.45 2.56 -10.59
CA PRO A 197 9.83 3.65 -11.34
C PRO A 197 9.15 4.65 -10.39
N PHE A 198 9.03 5.91 -10.82
CA PHE A 198 8.39 6.99 -10.05
C PHE A 198 6.98 6.63 -9.56
N GLY A 199 6.21 5.85 -10.34
CA GLY A 199 4.93 5.32 -9.89
C GLY A 199 5.01 4.47 -8.60
N THR A 200 6.05 3.65 -8.44
CA THR A 200 6.29 2.88 -7.20
C THR A 200 6.69 3.81 -6.05
N HIS A 201 7.58 4.79 -6.28
CA HIS A 201 7.95 5.78 -5.27
C HIS A 201 6.74 6.58 -4.79
N TYR A 202 5.90 7.05 -5.71
CA TYR A 202 4.65 7.75 -5.44
C TYR A 202 3.75 6.96 -4.48
N GLY A 203 3.46 5.70 -4.81
CA GLY A 203 2.65 4.83 -3.95
C GLY A 203 3.31 4.54 -2.60
N ALA A 204 4.64 4.41 -2.56
CA ALA A 204 5.38 4.19 -1.32
C ALA A 204 5.28 5.39 -0.38
N ILE A 205 5.45 6.61 -0.89
CA ILE A 205 5.34 7.85 -0.11
C ILE A 205 3.90 8.03 0.42
N LEU A 206 2.88 7.80 -0.43
CA LEU A 206 1.48 7.83 0.00
C LEU A 206 1.18 6.80 1.11
N GLY A 207 1.73 5.58 1.00
CA GLY A 207 1.60 4.55 2.01
C GLY A 207 2.23 4.95 3.36
N LEU A 208 3.47 5.46 3.33
CA LEU A 208 4.17 5.96 4.53
C LEU A 208 3.38 7.09 5.21
N ARG A 209 3.00 8.12 4.43
CA ARG A 209 2.17 9.25 4.88
C ARG A 209 0.85 8.79 5.50
N GLY A 210 0.14 7.88 4.83
CA GLY A 210 -1.20 7.45 5.22
C GLY A 210 -1.27 6.57 6.48
N ILE A 211 -0.17 5.94 6.89
CA ILE A 211 -0.13 4.93 7.96
C ILE A 211 0.50 5.46 9.25
N ALA A 212 1.59 6.22 9.10
CA ALA A 212 2.37 6.74 10.23
C ALA A 212 2.18 8.26 10.44
N GLY A 213 1.43 8.94 9.57
CA GLY A 213 1.08 10.36 9.72
C GLY A 213 2.30 11.26 9.80
N ALA A 214 2.18 12.36 10.55
CA ALA A 214 3.26 13.35 10.68
C ALA A 214 4.54 12.73 11.27
N ALA A 215 4.42 11.92 12.33
CA ALA A 215 5.57 11.22 12.92
C ALA A 215 6.29 10.32 11.90
N GLY A 216 5.53 9.64 11.04
CA GLY A 216 6.06 8.83 9.93
C GLY A 216 6.78 9.64 8.86
N VAL A 217 6.22 10.77 8.43
CA VAL A 217 6.89 11.65 7.46
C VAL A 217 8.21 12.18 8.05
N ARG A 218 8.22 12.62 9.32
CA ARG A 218 9.41 13.16 10.00
C ARG A 218 10.51 12.11 10.18
N THR A 219 10.16 10.86 10.48
CA THR A 219 11.13 9.80 10.79
C THR A 219 11.55 8.94 9.58
N LEU A 220 10.70 8.80 8.56
CA LEU A 220 10.93 7.87 7.44
C LEU A 220 11.13 8.56 6.08
N ILE A 221 10.49 9.72 5.86
CA ILE A 221 10.58 10.45 4.59
C ILE A 221 11.66 11.53 4.69
N LEU A 222 11.53 12.47 5.64
CA LEU A 222 12.39 13.66 5.78
C LEU A 222 13.90 13.34 5.77
N PRO A 223 14.43 12.33 6.51
CA PRO A 223 15.87 12.05 6.54
C PRO A 223 16.44 11.54 5.22
N ASN A 224 15.58 11.02 4.33
CA ASN A 224 15.98 10.39 3.08
C ASN A 224 15.80 11.31 1.86
N LEU A 225 15.22 12.52 2.02
CA LEU A 225 14.96 13.44 0.92
C LEU A 225 16.23 13.92 0.22
N GLN A 226 17.29 14.22 0.98
CA GLN A 226 18.57 14.66 0.42
C GLN A 226 19.20 13.61 -0.51
N ALA A 227 19.09 12.31 -0.16
CA ALA A 227 19.55 11.22 -1.03
C ALA A 227 18.62 11.02 -2.24
N TYR A 228 17.31 11.20 -2.05
CA TYR A 228 16.30 11.04 -3.10
C TYR A 228 16.32 12.17 -4.14
N ASP A 229 16.82 13.37 -3.81
CA ASP A 229 16.96 14.53 -4.71
C ASP A 229 17.70 14.20 -6.02
N GLN A 230 18.71 13.32 -5.97
CA GLN A 230 19.43 12.87 -7.16
C GLN A 230 18.53 12.10 -8.13
N VAL A 231 17.68 11.21 -7.60
CA VAL A 231 16.71 10.44 -8.40
C VAL A 231 15.65 11.38 -8.98
N LEU A 232 15.19 12.34 -8.19
CA LEU A 232 14.19 13.32 -8.60
C LEU A 232 14.71 14.25 -9.71
N LYS A 233 15.95 14.74 -9.60
CA LYS A 233 16.65 15.51 -10.65
C LYS A 233 16.77 14.75 -11.96
N GLN A 234 17.19 13.48 -11.91
CA GLN A 234 17.28 12.63 -13.10
C GLN A 234 15.90 12.41 -13.75
N GLY A 235 14.84 12.28 -12.96
CA GLY A 235 13.47 12.18 -13.45
C GLY A 235 12.95 13.45 -14.12
N LEU A 236 13.24 14.62 -13.54
CA LEU A 236 12.80 15.91 -14.06
C LEU A 236 13.57 16.37 -15.31
N ALA A 237 14.80 15.88 -15.50
CA ALA A 237 15.61 16.12 -16.69
C ALA A 237 15.25 15.19 -17.86
N ASP A 238 14.51 14.10 -17.61
CA ASP A 238 14.07 13.14 -18.62
C ASP A 238 12.62 13.45 -19.03
N GLU A 239 12.44 14.04 -20.22
CA GLU A 239 11.12 14.41 -20.77
C GLU A 239 10.10 13.25 -20.81
N GLN A 240 10.52 11.97 -20.81
CA GLN A 240 9.58 10.84 -20.73
C GLN A 240 9.11 10.50 -19.31
N LYS A 241 9.83 10.97 -18.29
CA LYS A 241 9.57 10.68 -16.87
C LYS A 241 9.19 11.93 -16.05
N LYS A 242 9.41 13.12 -16.61
CA LYS A 242 9.18 14.44 -16.01
C LYS A 242 7.85 14.54 -15.29
N ASP A 243 6.73 14.28 -15.96
CA ASP A 243 5.38 14.35 -15.37
C ASP A 243 5.22 13.43 -14.13
N GLN A 244 5.79 12.22 -14.21
CA GLN A 244 5.77 11.26 -13.11
C GLN A 244 6.66 11.72 -11.93
N ALA A 245 7.82 12.30 -12.23
CA ALA A 245 8.72 12.88 -11.24
C ALA A 245 8.10 14.13 -10.59
N GLU A 246 7.39 14.97 -11.34
CA GLU A 246 6.64 16.12 -10.83
C GLU A 246 5.52 15.68 -9.88
N ARG A 247 4.77 14.62 -10.21
CA ARG A 247 3.76 14.03 -9.31
C ARG A 247 4.37 13.51 -8.00
N VAL A 248 5.55 12.90 -8.05
CA VAL A 248 6.29 12.50 -6.84
C VAL A 248 6.71 13.72 -6.03
N ALA A 249 7.28 14.76 -6.66
CA ALA A 249 7.65 16.01 -6.00
C ALA A 249 6.45 16.68 -5.31
N LEU A 250 5.27 16.68 -5.95
CA LEU A 250 4.02 17.21 -5.38
C LEU A 250 3.57 16.41 -4.15
N VAL A 251 3.60 15.07 -4.18
CA VAL A 251 3.25 14.23 -3.02
C VAL A 251 4.27 14.34 -1.88
N LEU A 252 5.56 14.57 -2.20
CA LEU A 252 6.57 14.88 -1.19
C LEU A 252 6.29 16.22 -0.50
N LEU A 253 5.98 17.28 -1.26
CA LEU A 253 5.55 18.57 -0.69
C LEU A 253 4.31 18.44 0.18
N GLN A 254 3.24 17.78 -0.29
CA GLN A 254 2.03 17.51 0.50
C GLN A 254 2.29 16.68 1.77
N SER A 255 3.37 15.90 1.80
CA SER A 255 3.80 15.16 2.99
C SER A 255 4.48 16.11 3.99
N LEU A 256 5.30 17.05 3.52
CA LEU A 256 5.90 18.11 4.36
C LEU A 256 4.83 19.09 4.90
N GLU A 257 3.83 19.46 4.10
CA GLU A 257 2.68 20.27 4.55
C GLU A 257 1.87 19.59 5.66
N LEU A 258 1.79 18.26 5.63
CA LEU A 258 1.18 17.49 6.71
C LEU A 258 2.00 17.59 8.01
N LEU A 259 3.32 17.78 7.95
CA LEU A 259 4.13 18.07 9.13
C LEU A 259 3.84 19.48 9.67
N GLU A 260 3.72 20.49 8.81
CA GLU A 260 3.37 21.87 9.16
C GLU A 260 2.05 21.92 9.95
N GLN A 261 1.00 21.26 9.42
CA GLN A 261 -0.32 21.18 10.07
C GLN A 261 -0.34 20.50 11.46
N HIS A 262 0.67 19.68 11.77
CA HIS A 262 0.76 18.94 13.04
C HIS A 262 1.88 19.44 13.96
N SER A 263 2.60 20.47 13.56
CA SER A 263 3.58 21.16 14.41
C SER A 263 2.90 22.34 15.08
N ALA A 264 3.17 22.58 16.36
CA ALA A 264 2.82 23.87 16.95
C ALA A 264 3.60 24.97 16.21
N ASN A 265 2.98 26.14 15.97
CA ASN A 265 3.60 27.26 15.24
C ASN A 265 4.82 27.82 15.99
N MET A 266 5.96 27.16 15.82
CA MET A 266 7.27 27.60 16.27
C MET A 266 7.90 28.44 15.15
N THR A 267 7.68 29.74 15.21
CA THR A 267 8.43 30.71 14.40
C THR A 267 9.82 30.90 15.00
N ASN A 268 10.67 29.87 14.86
CA ASN A 268 12.09 30.01 15.15
C ASN A 268 12.71 31.03 14.17
N GLY A 269 13.58 31.90 14.69
CA GLY A 269 14.25 32.94 13.91
C GLY A 269 15.32 32.34 12.99
N HIS A 270 14.89 31.74 11.88
CA HIS A 270 15.80 31.25 10.85
C HIS A 270 16.45 32.43 10.10
N PRO A 271 17.69 32.30 9.62
CA PRO A 271 18.33 33.31 8.79
C PRO A 271 17.49 33.56 7.53
N GLU A 272 17.50 34.80 7.01
CA GLU A 272 16.73 35.16 5.81
C GLU A 272 17.59 35.11 4.54
N GLY A 273 16.94 34.95 3.38
CA GLY A 273 17.60 35.01 2.08
C GLY A 273 18.44 33.78 1.71
N ALA A 274 19.65 34.00 1.20
CA ALA A 274 20.46 32.96 0.55
C ALA A 274 20.86 31.82 1.50
N GLU A 275 21.21 32.13 2.75
CA GLU A 275 21.59 31.14 3.77
C GLU A 275 20.42 30.19 4.09
N LEU A 276 19.18 30.68 4.07
CA LEU A 276 17.99 29.86 4.25
C LEU A 276 17.84 28.83 3.12
N LYS A 277 18.02 29.29 1.89
CA LYS A 277 17.93 28.44 0.69
C LYS A 277 19.01 27.36 0.70
N GLU A 278 20.22 27.69 1.12
CA GLU A 278 21.33 26.74 1.28
C GLU A 278 21.00 25.66 2.33
N ARG A 279 20.57 26.07 3.54
CA ARG A 279 20.17 25.14 4.61
C ARG A 279 18.98 24.25 4.22
N LEU A 280 18.00 24.76 3.49
CA LEU A 280 16.89 23.96 2.95
C LEU A 280 17.38 22.96 1.89
N THR A 281 18.30 23.38 1.02
CA THR A 281 18.91 22.52 -0.02
C THR A 281 19.72 21.39 0.60
N GLU A 282 20.48 21.66 1.67
CA GLU A 282 21.17 20.64 2.45
C GLU A 282 20.18 19.73 3.20
N ALA A 283 19.07 20.26 3.71
CA ALA A 283 18.10 19.48 4.46
C ALA A 283 17.29 18.48 3.62
N ILE A 284 16.77 18.92 2.47
CA ILE A 284 15.76 18.18 1.68
C ILE A 284 16.06 18.10 0.17
N GLY A 285 17.26 18.50 -0.25
CA GLY A 285 17.65 18.53 -1.65
C GLY A 285 17.25 19.83 -2.36
N GLU A 286 17.80 20.05 -3.55
CA GLU A 286 17.62 21.29 -4.30
C GLU A 286 16.20 21.42 -4.87
N VAL A 287 15.61 20.32 -5.37
CA VAL A 287 14.28 20.36 -6.02
C VAL A 287 13.19 20.71 -5.01
N LEU A 288 13.21 20.08 -3.84
CA LEU A 288 12.23 20.36 -2.78
C LEU A 288 12.61 21.61 -1.99
N GLY A 289 13.91 21.85 -1.74
CA GLY A 289 14.41 23.04 -1.06
C GLY A 289 14.04 24.33 -1.78
N ALA A 290 14.18 24.37 -3.11
CA ALA A 290 13.72 25.50 -3.92
C ALA A 290 12.20 25.72 -3.79
N ARG A 291 11.38 24.67 -3.96
CA ARG A 291 9.91 24.78 -3.86
C ARG A 291 9.42 25.16 -2.45
N VAL A 292 10.08 24.70 -1.39
CA VAL A 292 9.77 25.09 0.00
C VAL A 292 10.14 26.57 0.22
N TYR A 293 11.32 27.00 -0.21
CA TYR A 293 11.77 28.39 -0.14
C TYR A 293 10.83 29.34 -0.91
N GLU A 294 10.49 29.00 -2.15
CA GLU A 294 9.56 29.75 -3.00
C GLU A 294 8.13 29.84 -2.42
N SER A 295 7.72 28.87 -1.60
CA SER A 295 6.40 28.89 -0.97
C SER A 295 6.24 29.97 0.11
N GLY A 296 7.34 30.55 0.62
CA GLY A 296 7.32 31.62 1.63
C GLY A 296 6.75 31.23 3.00
N ARG A 297 6.42 29.95 3.23
CA ARG A 297 5.77 29.47 4.45
C ARG A 297 6.79 29.23 5.57
N ALA A 298 6.86 30.16 6.52
CA ALA A 298 7.74 30.07 7.68
C ALA A 298 7.52 28.80 8.52
N GLY A 299 6.27 28.31 8.64
CA GLY A 299 5.95 27.05 9.34
C GLY A 299 6.55 25.83 8.64
N LEU A 300 6.34 25.70 7.34
CA LEU A 300 6.94 24.63 6.52
C LEU A 300 8.47 24.66 6.57
N VAL A 301 9.08 25.85 6.55
CA VAL A 301 10.52 26.04 6.68
C VAL A 301 11.02 25.57 8.05
N SER A 302 10.41 26.00 9.15
CA SER A 302 10.86 25.61 10.49
C SER A 302 10.76 24.11 10.72
N VAL A 303 9.66 23.50 10.27
CA VAL A 303 9.41 22.06 10.40
C VAL A 303 10.34 21.18 9.56
N VAL A 304 10.91 21.72 8.48
CA VAL A 304 11.95 21.05 7.68
C VAL A 304 13.33 21.18 8.31
N LEU A 305 13.63 22.32 8.95
CA LEU A 305 14.95 22.61 9.53
C LEU A 305 15.10 22.06 10.97
N ASP A 306 14.02 21.94 11.74
CA ASP A 306 14.00 21.32 13.06
C ASP A 306 14.07 19.77 12.95
N LYS A 307 15.24 19.28 12.52
CA LYS A 307 15.57 17.85 12.45
C LYS A 307 15.61 17.17 13.83
N ASP A 308 15.73 17.94 14.92
CA ASP A 308 16.07 17.45 16.27
C ASP A 308 14.88 17.10 17.17
N MET A 309 13.62 17.20 16.73
CA MET A 309 12.45 16.72 17.50
C MET A 309 12.27 15.19 17.44
N ALA A 310 13.38 14.44 17.46
CA ALA A 310 13.43 12.98 17.47
C ALA A 310 13.79 12.44 18.87
N VAL A 311 12.87 12.63 19.81
CA VAL A 311 12.85 11.98 21.14
C VAL A 311 11.45 11.43 21.40
#